data_AF-A0A8B5XVQ4-F1
#
_entry.id   AF-A0A8B5XVQ4-F1
#
_cell.length_a   1.000
_cell.length_b   1.000
_cell.length_c   1.000
_cell.angle_alpha   90.00
_cell.angle_beta   90.00
_cell.angle_gamma   90.00
#
_symmetry.space_group_name_H-M   'P 1'
#
loop_
_entity.id
_entity.type
_entity.pdbx_description
1 polymer ?
#
loop_
_entity_poly.entity_id
_entity_poly.type
_entity_poly.pdbx_seq_one_letter_code
_entity_poly.pdbx_strand_id
1 'polypeptide(L)'
;MELKDVKNITFPKPSFEEWKEATEASLKGKSVEKLKTNTYEDITLYPLYTEKADEKVAELPGLFPFTRGTFPTGYHEKPWLAVQPVSGITAEEANEKMKASFKRGQNVVAYPARLLAEGARAEKLFKDIPLKEIPVFIDLKGKQKGLFPQFNAVAEAQNTQLKGVIAEDPIAEWLICGQLPEDTDNYFAEWLKTIQDYQKVGRDLKTVLINTAVYHNGGANAVQEIAYGLSAAVQYLLEGQKQGLSIASVSEKIVFSFAVDSNYFMSIAKLRAARRLWAGLAEAFDTASDHFKMAIHAVTSELTETLYDQHVNILRTTNQAFAAAIGGIQYLQIHPFTHATGETDDFSERIARNTHLILKEETNITTVVDPAGGSWYVEQLTDELAEKAWAKFLEIDAAGGILELIKQGTLQKEIAEVYQGRVQNAAFRKESIIGTNVYPNPADKIKTPTQDNHVSYMKVENPAGITPLAKNRVSIQFEQIRLRSEKYKEISGTAPTIGLINLKNLKSYKPRADFVKSLAAAGGIETIGSKGCQTVEEAVDYVAATRLPIYCVCGSDGDYSELAPITIKEIKKQFPEITIYSAGKQEEELEITLSEAGVQDFIHVKTNAIAILLELLQKLGVN
;
A
#
# COMPACT_ATOMS: atom_id res chain seq x y z
N MET A 1 32.73 44.71 -6.33
CA MET A 1 31.54 44.02 -6.84
C MET A 1 30.48 44.15 -5.77
N GLU A 2 29.47 44.99 -6.00
CA GLU A 2 28.40 45.21 -5.03
C GLU A 2 27.33 44.12 -5.17
N LEU A 3 26.56 43.86 -4.11
CA LEU A 3 25.50 42.84 -4.10
C LEU A 3 24.47 43.04 -5.22
N LYS A 4 24.28 44.29 -5.67
CA LYS A 4 23.43 44.66 -6.80
C LYS A 4 23.97 44.15 -8.15
N ASP A 5 25.28 44.04 -8.30
CA ASP A 5 25.93 43.57 -9.53
C ASP A 5 25.81 42.05 -9.66
N VAL A 6 25.87 41.32 -8.53
CA VAL A 6 25.63 39.86 -8.45
C VAL A 6 24.19 39.52 -8.81
N LYS A 7 23.21 40.33 -8.37
CA LYS A 7 21.77 40.11 -8.63
C LYS A 7 21.40 40.21 -10.11
N ASN A 8 22.23 40.84 -10.94
CA ASN A 8 22.00 41.00 -12.38
C ASN A 8 22.73 39.94 -13.23
N ILE A 9 23.45 38.99 -12.61
CA ILE A 9 24.07 37.87 -13.33
C ILE A 9 22.97 36.93 -13.80
N THR A 10 22.75 36.87 -15.11
CA THR A 10 21.86 35.89 -15.74
C THR A 10 22.67 34.72 -16.27
N PHE A 11 22.32 33.51 -15.84
CA PHE A 11 22.83 32.29 -16.48
C PHE A 11 22.02 32.02 -17.75
N PRO A 12 22.64 31.54 -18.84
CA PRO A 12 21.89 31.10 -20.01
C PRO A 12 20.90 30.01 -19.58
N LYS A 13 19.65 30.11 -20.04
CA LYS A 13 18.64 29.08 -19.79
C LYS A 13 18.94 27.89 -20.70
N PRO A 14 19.31 26.72 -20.15
CA PRO A 14 19.52 25.54 -20.98
C PRO A 14 18.20 25.14 -21.65
N SER A 15 18.28 24.77 -22.91
CA SER A 15 17.18 24.22 -23.69
C SER A 15 16.94 22.75 -23.33
N PHE A 16 15.75 22.25 -23.68
CA PHE A 16 15.43 20.83 -23.53
C PHE A 16 16.40 19.93 -24.33
N GLU A 17 16.85 20.38 -25.51
CA GLU A 17 17.79 19.60 -26.33
C GLU A 17 19.17 19.52 -25.68
N GLU A 18 19.69 20.63 -25.12
CA GLU A 18 20.95 20.60 -24.38
C GLU A 18 20.89 19.67 -23.15
N TRP A 19 19.76 19.67 -22.43
CA TRP A 19 19.52 18.72 -21.34
C TRP A 19 19.52 17.27 -21.83
N LYS A 20 18.85 17.01 -22.96
CA LYS A 20 18.74 15.68 -23.56
C LYS A 20 20.11 15.17 -23.99
N GLU A 21 20.90 15.97 -24.71
CA GLU A 21 22.26 15.63 -25.11
C GLU A 21 23.14 15.28 -23.90
N ALA A 22 23.11 16.11 -22.85
CA ALA A 22 23.87 15.86 -21.61
C ALA A 22 23.41 14.57 -20.90
N THR A 23 22.11 14.28 -20.93
CA THR A 23 21.54 13.07 -20.33
C THR A 23 21.94 11.83 -21.11
N GLU A 24 21.83 11.84 -22.44
CA GLU A 24 22.22 10.69 -23.29
C GLU A 24 23.73 10.42 -23.22
N ALA A 25 24.56 11.47 -23.11
CA ALA A 25 25.99 11.33 -22.82
C ALA A 25 26.23 10.61 -21.48
N SER A 26 25.50 10.99 -20.42
CA SER A 26 25.58 10.35 -19.10
C SER A 26 25.09 8.89 -19.12
N LEU A 27 24.16 8.56 -20.02
CA LEU A 27 23.67 7.21 -20.27
C LEU A 27 24.57 6.39 -21.21
N LYS A 28 25.78 6.86 -21.51
CA LYS A 28 26.74 6.22 -22.44
C LYS A 28 26.13 6.01 -23.84
N GLY A 29 25.42 7.01 -24.36
CA GLY A 29 24.80 7.01 -25.67
C GLY A 29 23.46 6.28 -25.76
N LYS A 30 22.90 5.82 -24.64
CA LYS A 30 21.53 5.29 -24.62
C LYS A 30 20.52 6.45 -24.58
N SER A 31 19.42 6.30 -25.33
CA SER A 31 18.39 7.34 -25.40
C SER A 31 17.68 7.58 -24.06
N VAL A 32 17.29 8.84 -23.81
CA VAL A 32 16.47 9.26 -22.66
C VAL A 32 15.12 8.53 -22.59
N GLU A 33 14.63 8.01 -23.71
CA GLU A 33 13.41 7.21 -23.78
C GLU A 33 13.43 5.99 -22.86
N LYS A 34 14.62 5.45 -22.54
CA LYS A 34 14.78 4.32 -21.61
C LYS A 34 14.55 4.68 -20.14
N LEU A 35 14.46 5.98 -19.81
CA LEU A 35 14.16 6.47 -18.45
C LEU A 35 12.66 6.61 -18.19
N LYS A 36 11.82 6.43 -19.21
CA LYS A 36 10.36 6.42 -19.04
C LYS A 36 9.96 5.22 -18.19
N THR A 37 9.06 5.46 -17.24
CA THR A 37 8.54 4.41 -16.36
C THR A 37 7.02 4.34 -16.49
N ASN A 38 6.49 3.18 -16.84
CA ASN A 38 5.03 2.98 -16.88
C ASN A 38 4.52 2.58 -15.50
N THR A 39 3.41 3.18 -15.08
CA THR A 39 2.74 2.85 -13.81
C THR A 39 1.60 1.85 -14.03
N TYR A 40 0.99 1.37 -12.94
CA TYR A 40 -0.17 0.49 -12.99
C TYR A 40 -1.45 1.22 -13.44
N GLU A 41 -1.46 2.55 -13.41
CA GLU A 41 -2.54 3.44 -13.88
C GLU A 41 -2.49 3.68 -15.41
N ASP A 42 -1.60 3.00 -16.13
CA ASP A 42 -1.29 3.26 -17.54
C ASP A 42 -0.84 4.72 -17.78
N ILE A 43 -0.10 5.28 -16.82
CA ILE A 43 0.54 6.60 -16.93
C ILE A 43 2.03 6.40 -17.22
N THR A 44 2.55 7.16 -18.18
CA THR A 44 3.99 7.17 -18.48
C THR A 44 4.66 8.29 -17.71
N LEU A 45 5.54 7.94 -16.79
CA LEU A 45 6.37 8.89 -16.07
C LEU A 45 7.59 9.28 -16.90
N TYR A 46 7.78 10.59 -17.08
CA TYR A 46 8.91 11.16 -17.80
C TYR A 46 10.04 11.53 -16.83
N PRO A 47 11.32 11.42 -17.24
CA PRO A 47 12.47 11.79 -16.41
C PRO A 47 12.54 13.30 -16.10
N LEU A 48 11.86 14.14 -16.88
CA LEU A 48 11.79 15.58 -16.70
C LEU A 48 10.40 16.07 -17.10
N TYR A 49 9.79 16.87 -16.22
CA TYR A 49 8.56 17.61 -16.48
C TYR A 49 8.88 19.09 -16.56
N THR A 50 8.29 19.79 -17.53
CA THR A 50 8.46 21.24 -17.75
C THR A 50 7.11 21.93 -17.84
N GLU A 51 7.13 23.26 -17.89
CA GLU A 51 5.97 24.09 -18.20
C GLU A 51 5.31 23.66 -19.53
N LYS A 52 3.98 23.60 -19.55
CA LYS A 52 3.17 23.38 -20.76
C LYS A 52 2.65 24.73 -21.27
N ALA A 53 2.50 24.88 -22.58
CA ALA A 53 2.09 26.13 -23.22
C ALA A 53 0.68 26.61 -22.84
N ASP A 54 -0.21 25.70 -22.44
CA ASP A 54 -1.57 26.01 -21.99
C ASP A 54 -1.60 26.19 -20.46
N GLU A 55 -1.29 27.40 -19.98
CA GLU A 55 -1.47 27.75 -18.57
C GLU A 55 -2.96 27.70 -18.19
N LYS A 56 -3.33 26.78 -17.30
CA LYS A 56 -4.62 26.82 -16.61
C LYS A 56 -4.64 27.99 -15.62
N VAL A 57 -5.82 28.58 -15.43
CA VAL A 57 -6.03 29.58 -14.36
C VAL A 57 -5.62 28.96 -13.03
N ALA A 58 -4.82 29.70 -12.25
CA ALA A 58 -4.34 29.23 -10.95
C ALA A 58 -5.53 28.97 -10.00
N GLU A 59 -5.74 27.69 -9.64
CA GLU A 59 -6.72 27.30 -8.64
C GLU A 59 -6.27 27.78 -7.24
N LEU A 60 -7.24 28.14 -6.39
CA LEU A 60 -6.99 28.56 -5.01
C LEU A 60 -7.59 27.55 -4.01
N PRO A 61 -6.95 27.33 -2.85
CA PRO A 61 -7.50 26.47 -1.81
C PRO A 61 -8.85 27.02 -1.29
N GLY A 62 -9.77 26.11 -0.98
CA GLY A 62 -11.10 26.45 -0.49
C GLY A 62 -12.07 27.00 -1.53
N LEU A 63 -11.66 27.10 -2.79
CA LEU A 63 -12.52 27.41 -3.93
C LEU A 63 -12.62 26.22 -4.87
N PHE A 64 -13.73 26.12 -5.60
CA PHE A 64 -13.93 25.10 -6.63
C PHE A 64 -12.76 25.11 -7.64
N PRO A 65 -12.21 23.95 -8.04
CA PRO A 65 -12.68 22.58 -7.77
C PRO A 65 -12.03 21.91 -6.54
N PHE A 66 -11.50 22.68 -5.59
CA PHE A 66 -10.90 22.22 -4.33
C PHE A 66 -9.69 21.28 -4.49
N THR A 67 -9.03 21.24 -5.66
CA THR A 67 -7.82 20.43 -5.88
C THR A 67 -6.77 20.72 -4.81
N ARG A 68 -6.56 22.00 -4.52
CA ARG A 68 -5.61 22.53 -3.51
C ARG A 68 -6.07 22.42 -2.06
N GLY A 69 -7.19 21.75 -1.81
CA GLY A 69 -7.78 21.58 -0.49
C GLY A 69 -9.12 22.31 -0.33
N THR A 70 -9.93 21.85 0.61
CA THR A 70 -11.30 22.31 0.85
C THR A 70 -11.41 23.54 1.76
N PHE A 71 -10.32 23.90 2.45
CA PHE A 71 -10.26 25.06 3.35
C PHE A 71 -9.22 26.07 2.86
N PRO A 72 -9.53 27.37 2.77
CA PRO A 72 -8.59 28.39 2.27
C PRO A 72 -7.27 28.46 3.05
N THR A 73 -7.33 28.25 4.36
CA THR A 73 -6.19 28.32 5.28
C THR A 73 -5.53 26.96 5.54
N GLY A 74 -6.05 25.88 4.95
CA GLY A 74 -5.55 24.51 5.12
C GLY A 74 -5.26 24.15 6.59
N TYR A 75 -4.07 23.60 6.84
CA TYR A 75 -3.68 23.15 8.18
C TYR A 75 -3.33 24.24 9.17
N HIS A 76 -3.18 25.50 8.73
CA HIS A 76 -2.90 26.60 9.64
C HIS A 76 -4.04 26.80 10.65
N GLU A 77 -5.30 26.67 10.20
CA GLU A 77 -6.47 26.75 11.10
C GLU A 77 -7.14 25.40 11.34
N LYS A 78 -6.99 24.45 10.42
CA LYS A 78 -7.66 23.14 10.45
C LYS A 78 -6.65 22.01 10.34
N PRO A 79 -5.79 21.79 11.35
CA PRO A 79 -4.87 20.67 11.34
C PRO A 79 -5.64 19.36 11.28
N TRP A 80 -5.08 18.35 10.61
CA TRP A 80 -5.74 17.05 10.52
C TRP A 80 -5.91 16.37 11.88
N LEU A 81 -6.89 15.48 11.97
CA LEU A 81 -7.15 14.67 13.15
C LEU A 81 -6.35 13.37 13.09
N ALA A 82 -5.67 13.03 14.18
CA ALA A 82 -4.85 11.83 14.34
C ALA A 82 -5.72 10.66 14.79
N VAL A 83 -6.30 9.95 13.83
CA VAL A 83 -7.15 8.77 14.04
C VAL A 83 -6.25 7.59 14.39
N GLN A 84 -6.10 7.34 15.68
CA GLN A 84 -5.27 6.25 16.20
C GLN A 84 -6.15 5.35 17.08
N PRO A 85 -6.73 4.27 16.50
CA PRO A 85 -7.51 3.33 17.27
C PRO A 85 -6.68 2.70 18.39
N VAL A 86 -7.16 2.79 19.63
CA VAL A 86 -6.46 2.19 20.78
C VAL A 86 -6.84 0.73 20.95
N SER A 87 -5.86 -0.12 21.23
CA SER A 87 -6.09 -1.52 21.58
C SER A 87 -6.77 -1.67 22.94
N GLY A 88 -7.41 -2.82 23.16
CA GLY A 88 -7.97 -3.21 24.46
C GLY A 88 -8.73 -4.52 24.35
N ILE A 89 -8.83 -5.23 25.47
CA ILE A 89 -9.67 -6.43 25.58
C ILE A 89 -11.07 -6.03 26.08
N THR A 90 -11.14 -5.05 26.98
CA THR A 90 -12.39 -4.56 27.58
C THR A 90 -12.66 -3.11 27.23
N ALA A 91 -13.92 -2.69 27.36
CA ALA A 91 -14.32 -1.30 27.14
C ALA A 91 -13.60 -0.32 28.08
N GLU A 92 -13.44 -0.70 29.34
CA GLU A 92 -12.79 0.09 30.37
C GLU A 92 -11.29 0.25 30.10
N GLU A 93 -10.60 -0.83 29.71
CA GLU A 93 -9.19 -0.77 29.33
C GLU A 93 -8.97 0.15 28.13
N ALA A 94 -9.78 -0.01 27.08
CA ALA A 94 -9.72 0.83 25.89
C ALA A 94 -10.02 2.32 26.23
N ASN A 95 -10.99 2.59 27.11
CA ASN A 95 -11.29 3.94 27.58
C ASN A 95 -10.11 4.57 28.33
N GLU A 96 -9.45 3.85 29.24
CA GLU A 96 -8.27 4.36 29.95
C GLU A 96 -7.11 4.64 28.98
N LYS A 97 -6.87 3.75 28.01
CA LYS A 97 -5.87 3.95 26.96
C LYS A 97 -6.18 5.17 26.09
N MET A 98 -7.44 5.38 25.70
CA MET A 98 -7.88 6.57 24.96
C MET A 98 -7.66 7.86 25.77
N LYS A 99 -8.02 7.88 27.06
CA LYS A 99 -7.76 9.04 27.93
C LYS A 99 -6.27 9.32 28.08
N ALA A 100 -5.44 8.28 28.13
CA ALA A 100 -3.99 8.42 28.17
C ALA A 100 -3.42 8.94 26.84
N SER A 101 -4.01 8.57 25.69
CA SER A 101 -3.53 9.00 24.37
C SER A 101 -3.80 10.48 24.09
N PHE A 102 -4.89 11.06 24.61
CA PHE A 102 -5.13 12.51 24.53
C PHE A 102 -4.02 13.34 25.18
N LYS A 103 -3.48 12.88 26.32
CA LYS A 103 -2.33 13.51 26.98
C LYS A 103 -1.03 13.40 26.17
N ARG A 104 -1.04 12.61 25.10
CA ARG A 104 0.11 12.31 24.22
C ARG A 104 -0.15 12.73 22.78
N GLY A 105 -1.09 13.65 22.55
CA GLY A 105 -1.29 14.33 21.26
C GLY A 105 -2.36 13.73 20.34
N GLN A 106 -3.10 12.70 20.77
CA GLN A 106 -4.32 12.30 20.07
C GLN A 106 -5.39 13.38 20.22
N ASN A 107 -6.18 13.62 19.17
CA ASN A 107 -7.17 14.71 19.14
C ASN A 107 -8.53 14.27 18.58
N VAL A 108 -8.77 12.96 18.50
CA VAL A 108 -10.02 12.34 18.07
C VAL A 108 -10.20 11.02 18.80
N VAL A 109 -11.42 10.70 19.21
CA VAL A 109 -11.75 9.40 19.78
C VAL A 109 -11.80 8.37 18.66
N ALA A 110 -10.96 7.34 18.73
CA ALA A 110 -10.93 6.28 17.74
C ALA A 110 -10.88 4.91 18.42
N TYR A 111 -11.83 4.04 18.13
CA TYR A 111 -11.88 2.67 18.64
C TYR A 111 -12.01 1.68 17.48
N PRO A 112 -11.36 0.51 17.56
CA PRO A 112 -11.59 -0.54 16.58
C PRO A 112 -13.03 -1.06 16.67
N ALA A 113 -13.67 -1.23 15.51
CA ALA A 113 -15.03 -1.79 15.39
C ALA A 113 -15.22 -3.09 16.19
N ARG A 114 -14.15 -3.90 16.27
CA ARG A 114 -14.09 -5.17 17.00
C ARG A 114 -14.63 -5.06 18.42
N LEU A 115 -14.25 -4.02 19.17
CA LEU A 115 -14.69 -3.86 20.56
C LEU A 115 -16.22 -3.79 20.64
N LEU A 116 -16.83 -2.94 19.83
CA LEU A 116 -18.29 -2.77 19.79
C LEU A 116 -18.98 -4.03 19.25
N ALA A 117 -18.40 -4.67 18.23
CA ALA A 117 -18.94 -5.89 17.63
C ALA A 117 -18.89 -7.09 18.60
N GLU A 118 -17.89 -7.17 19.48
CA GLU A 118 -17.73 -8.18 20.52
C GLU A 118 -18.49 -7.84 21.83
N GLY A 119 -19.30 -6.78 21.82
CA GLY A 119 -20.24 -6.47 22.91
C GLY A 119 -19.75 -5.41 23.91
N ALA A 120 -18.63 -4.73 23.67
CA ALA A 120 -18.28 -3.54 24.43
C ALA A 120 -19.39 -2.48 24.27
N ARG A 121 -19.85 -1.92 25.39
CA ARG A 121 -20.88 -0.88 25.36
C ARG A 121 -20.26 0.49 25.08
N ALA A 122 -20.86 1.27 24.18
CA ALA A 122 -20.37 2.61 23.85
C ALA A 122 -20.28 3.50 25.09
N GLU A 123 -21.26 3.48 25.99
CA GLU A 123 -21.28 4.33 27.20
C GLU A 123 -20.07 4.10 28.11
N LYS A 124 -19.49 2.89 28.10
CA LYS A 124 -18.26 2.57 28.84
C LYS A 124 -17.02 3.09 28.11
N LEU A 125 -16.96 2.91 26.79
CA LEU A 125 -15.88 3.43 25.94
C LEU A 125 -15.79 4.96 25.98
N PHE A 126 -16.92 5.65 26.12
CA PHE A 126 -17.01 7.11 26.10
C PHE A 126 -17.09 7.75 27.48
N LYS A 127 -17.01 6.96 28.56
CA LYS A 127 -17.08 7.46 29.92
C LYS A 127 -15.95 8.47 30.19
N ASP A 128 -16.30 9.62 30.75
CA ASP A 128 -15.38 10.69 31.13
C ASP A 128 -14.53 11.26 29.96
N ILE A 129 -14.96 11.07 28.71
CA ILE A 129 -14.38 11.70 27.53
C ILE A 129 -15.17 12.97 27.19
N PRO A 130 -14.52 14.15 27.00
CA PRO A 130 -15.20 15.42 26.74
C PRO A 130 -15.66 15.53 25.27
N LEU A 131 -16.75 14.85 24.90
CA LEU A 131 -17.26 14.78 23.52
C LEU A 131 -17.83 16.09 22.97
N LYS A 132 -17.91 17.14 23.79
CA LYS A 132 -18.22 18.50 23.34
C LYS A 132 -17.05 19.13 22.57
N GLU A 133 -15.84 18.75 22.92
CA GLU A 133 -14.58 19.32 22.40
C GLU A 133 -13.89 18.36 21.44
N ILE A 134 -13.93 17.06 21.72
CA ILE A 134 -13.19 16.05 20.97
C ILE A 134 -14.14 15.33 20.00
N PRO A 135 -13.85 15.34 18.69
CA PRO A 135 -14.63 14.59 17.71
C PRO A 135 -14.39 13.08 17.83
N VAL A 136 -15.23 12.30 17.18
CA VAL A 136 -15.13 10.83 17.09
C VAL A 136 -14.78 10.42 15.67
N PHE A 137 -14.07 9.31 15.50
CA PHE A 137 -13.89 8.62 14.23
C PHE A 137 -14.00 7.12 14.45
N ILE A 138 -15.10 6.53 14.00
CA ILE A 138 -15.34 5.09 14.11
C ILE A 138 -15.95 4.58 12.80
N ASP A 139 -15.21 3.69 12.13
CA ASP A 139 -15.74 2.81 11.10
C ASP A 139 -16.43 1.62 11.79
N LEU A 140 -17.74 1.47 11.59
CA LEU A 140 -18.58 0.48 12.27
C LEU A 140 -18.59 -0.89 11.59
N LYS A 141 -18.05 -1.02 10.37
CA LYS A 141 -17.87 -2.29 9.66
C LYS A 141 -19.10 -3.21 9.65
N GLY A 142 -20.28 -2.66 9.35
CA GLY A 142 -21.54 -3.40 9.21
C GLY A 142 -22.40 -3.50 10.48
N LYS A 143 -22.24 -2.58 11.43
CA LYS A 143 -22.99 -2.53 12.70
C LYS A 143 -23.75 -1.24 12.94
N GLN A 144 -23.82 -0.34 11.96
CA GLN A 144 -24.38 1.02 12.16
C GLN A 144 -25.80 1.03 12.71
N LYS A 145 -26.71 0.23 12.12
CA LYS A 145 -28.10 0.10 12.58
C LYS A 145 -28.20 -0.40 14.03
N GLY A 146 -27.44 -1.44 14.37
CA GLY A 146 -27.47 -2.06 15.70
C GLY A 146 -26.86 -1.19 16.81
N LEU A 147 -25.94 -0.29 16.47
CA LEU A 147 -25.23 0.54 17.45
C LEU A 147 -25.85 1.94 17.64
N PHE A 148 -26.80 2.34 16.79
CA PHE A 148 -27.49 3.63 16.90
C PHE A 148 -28.01 3.93 18.33
N PRO A 149 -28.73 3.03 19.02
CA PRO A 149 -29.25 3.33 20.36
C PRO A 149 -28.15 3.65 21.38
N GLN A 150 -26.99 3.00 21.27
CA GLN A 150 -25.87 3.22 22.19
C GLN A 150 -25.23 4.59 21.96
N PHE A 151 -25.02 4.99 20.70
CA PHE A 151 -24.48 6.32 20.39
C PHE A 151 -25.47 7.44 20.73
N ASN A 152 -26.77 7.23 20.53
CA ASN A 152 -27.80 8.16 20.98
C ASN A 152 -27.79 8.33 22.50
N ALA A 153 -27.69 7.23 23.25
CA ALA A 153 -27.57 7.28 24.71
C ALA A 153 -26.29 8.02 25.17
N VAL A 154 -25.17 7.85 24.47
CA VAL A 154 -23.93 8.62 24.75
C VAL A 154 -24.14 10.12 24.54
N ALA A 155 -24.76 10.52 23.42
CA ALA A 155 -25.03 11.91 23.12
C ALA A 155 -25.98 12.56 24.14
N GLU A 156 -27.06 11.87 24.51
CA GLU A 156 -28.03 12.30 25.52
C GLU A 156 -27.40 12.41 26.92
N ALA A 157 -26.66 11.39 27.35
CA ALA A 157 -26.01 11.35 28.66
C ALA A 157 -24.99 12.48 28.84
N GLN A 158 -24.31 12.88 27.77
CA GLN A 158 -23.36 13.99 27.79
C GLN A 158 -23.98 15.34 27.39
N ASN A 159 -25.28 15.38 27.09
CA ASN A 159 -26.01 16.57 26.62
C ASN A 159 -25.24 17.32 25.51
N THR A 160 -24.76 16.58 24.50
CA THR A 160 -23.94 17.12 23.41
C THR A 160 -24.36 16.52 22.06
N GLN A 161 -23.97 17.18 20.98
CA GLN A 161 -24.08 16.68 19.62
C GLN A 161 -22.71 16.17 19.20
N LEU A 162 -22.62 14.89 18.85
CA LEU A 162 -21.34 14.31 18.43
C LEU A 162 -20.91 14.89 17.07
N LYS A 163 -19.60 15.05 16.90
CA LYS A 163 -18.97 15.56 15.67
C LYS A 163 -17.92 14.57 15.18
N GLY A 164 -17.65 14.58 13.88
CA GLY A 164 -16.67 13.69 13.24
C GLY A 164 -17.35 12.60 12.42
N VAL A 165 -16.93 11.34 12.61
CA VAL A 165 -17.34 10.20 11.79
C VAL A 165 -17.82 9.05 12.67
N ILE A 166 -19.06 8.61 12.47
CA ILE A 166 -19.57 7.31 12.91
C ILE A 166 -20.32 6.71 11.72
N ALA A 167 -19.61 5.91 10.93
CA ALA A 167 -20.05 5.55 9.60
C ALA A 167 -19.70 4.10 9.25
N GLU A 168 -20.28 3.61 8.16
CA GLU A 168 -19.86 2.36 7.50
C GLU A 168 -20.07 2.51 5.99
N ASP A 169 -19.53 1.56 5.23
CA ASP A 169 -19.68 1.46 3.78
C ASP A 169 -20.32 0.10 3.43
N PRO A 170 -21.65 0.02 3.23
CA PRO A 170 -22.30 -1.25 2.96
C PRO A 170 -21.73 -2.02 1.76
N ILE A 171 -21.43 -1.35 0.66
CA ILE A 171 -20.87 -1.98 -0.55
C ILE A 171 -19.51 -2.58 -0.26
N ALA A 172 -18.64 -1.85 0.45
CA ALA A 172 -17.34 -2.37 0.83
C ALA A 172 -17.46 -3.56 1.78
N GLU A 173 -18.39 -3.53 2.74
CA GLU A 173 -18.65 -4.66 3.64
C GLU A 173 -19.16 -5.91 2.91
N TRP A 174 -20.05 -5.75 1.92
CA TRP A 174 -20.51 -6.85 1.06
C TRP A 174 -19.38 -7.52 0.29
N LEU A 175 -18.45 -6.72 -0.25
CA LEU A 175 -17.27 -7.23 -0.93
C LEU A 175 -16.29 -7.94 0.01
N ILE A 176 -16.27 -7.60 1.30
CA ILE A 176 -15.44 -8.29 2.29
C ILE A 176 -16.04 -9.64 2.63
N CYS A 177 -17.34 -9.69 2.93
CA CYS A 177 -17.98 -10.95 3.33
C CYS A 177 -18.41 -11.83 2.14
N GLY A 178 -18.35 -11.32 0.91
CA GLY A 178 -18.76 -12.05 -0.29
C GLY A 178 -20.28 -12.24 -0.38
N GLN A 179 -21.05 -11.35 0.26
CA GLN A 179 -22.49 -11.46 0.38
C GLN A 179 -23.16 -10.12 0.06
N LEU A 180 -24.11 -10.14 -0.87
CA LEU A 180 -24.90 -8.99 -1.29
C LEU A 180 -26.38 -9.25 -0.98
N PRO A 181 -27.15 -8.31 -0.41
CA PRO A 181 -28.59 -8.51 -0.19
C PRO A 181 -29.32 -8.76 -1.51
N GLU A 182 -30.22 -9.75 -1.57
CA GLU A 182 -31.04 -9.97 -2.78
C GLU A 182 -31.90 -8.74 -3.12
N ASP A 183 -32.47 -8.08 -2.09
CA ASP A 183 -33.21 -6.83 -2.21
C ASP A 183 -32.36 -5.64 -1.74
N THR A 184 -31.53 -5.13 -2.65
CA THR A 184 -30.67 -3.96 -2.38
C THR A 184 -31.47 -2.69 -2.14
N ASP A 185 -32.62 -2.51 -2.80
CA ASP A 185 -33.44 -1.31 -2.67
C ASP A 185 -34.02 -1.21 -1.25
N ASN A 186 -34.55 -2.31 -0.71
CA ASN A 186 -35.04 -2.34 0.67
C ASN A 186 -33.89 -2.15 1.68
N TYR A 187 -32.73 -2.78 1.45
CA TYR A 187 -31.56 -2.58 2.31
C TYR A 187 -31.19 -1.10 2.39
N PHE A 188 -31.05 -0.42 1.25
CA PHE A 188 -30.68 1.00 1.23
C PHE A 188 -31.74 1.88 1.85
N ALA A 189 -33.03 1.60 1.65
CA ALA A 189 -34.11 2.33 2.32
C ALA A 189 -33.98 2.28 3.85
N GLU A 190 -33.73 1.10 4.43
CA GLU A 190 -33.55 0.94 5.88
C GLU A 190 -32.25 1.57 6.39
N TRP A 191 -31.17 1.45 5.63
CA TRP A 191 -29.89 2.04 5.98
C TRP A 191 -29.93 3.57 5.94
N LEU A 192 -30.58 4.16 4.94
CA LEU A 192 -30.79 5.61 4.85
C LEU A 192 -31.67 6.14 5.99
N LYS A 193 -32.70 5.39 6.41
CA LYS A 193 -33.45 5.73 7.62
C LYS A 193 -32.56 5.74 8.86
N THR A 194 -31.66 4.77 8.97
CA THR A 194 -30.66 4.74 10.05
C THR A 194 -29.76 5.99 10.00
N ILE A 195 -29.27 6.36 8.81
CA ILE A 195 -28.48 7.60 8.61
C ILE A 195 -29.25 8.84 9.08
N GLN A 196 -30.54 8.95 8.76
CA GLN A 196 -31.38 10.05 9.24
C GLN A 196 -31.54 10.02 10.77
N ASP A 197 -31.69 8.84 11.37
CA ASP A 197 -31.77 8.70 12.83
C ASP A 197 -30.49 9.18 13.53
N TYR A 198 -29.30 8.92 12.97
CA TYR A 198 -28.03 9.43 13.49
C TYR A 198 -27.93 10.97 13.52
N GLN A 199 -28.79 11.70 12.81
CA GLN A 199 -28.85 13.17 12.93
C GLN A 199 -29.29 13.63 14.33
N LYS A 200 -29.96 12.76 15.11
CA LYS A 200 -30.28 13.00 16.53
C LYS A 200 -29.03 12.95 17.41
N VAL A 201 -28.08 12.08 17.05
CA VAL A 201 -26.77 11.93 17.71
C VAL A 201 -25.87 13.13 17.43
N GLY A 202 -25.85 13.60 16.19
CA GLY A 202 -25.07 14.76 15.78
C GLY A 202 -25.44 15.25 14.39
N ARG A 203 -25.88 16.52 14.27
CA ARG A 203 -26.24 17.10 12.97
C ARG A 203 -25.10 17.13 11.95
N ASP A 204 -23.89 17.43 12.41
CA ASP A 204 -22.69 17.55 11.56
C ASP A 204 -21.90 16.23 11.48
N LEU A 205 -22.45 15.13 12.02
CA LEU A 205 -21.81 13.83 12.01
C LEU A 205 -21.81 13.27 10.58
N LYS A 206 -20.65 12.81 10.13
CA LYS A 206 -20.51 12.01 8.91
C LYS A 206 -20.93 10.58 9.23
N THR A 207 -21.88 10.06 8.48
CA THR A 207 -22.51 8.76 8.71
C THR A 207 -22.39 7.83 7.51
N VAL A 208 -21.83 8.30 6.40
CA VAL A 208 -21.58 7.49 5.20
C VAL A 208 -20.08 7.47 4.94
N LEU A 209 -19.50 6.28 4.95
CA LEU A 209 -18.09 6.06 4.60
C LEU A 209 -18.04 5.54 3.16
N ILE A 210 -17.10 6.05 2.37
CA ILE A 210 -16.67 5.41 1.12
C ILE A 210 -15.28 4.85 1.37
N ASN A 211 -15.18 3.55 1.60
CA ASN A 211 -13.97 2.88 2.02
C ASN A 211 -13.17 2.32 0.83
N THR A 212 -12.48 3.19 0.09
CA THR A 212 -11.68 2.77 -1.07
C THR A 212 -10.43 1.99 -0.67
N ALA A 213 -10.02 2.03 0.61
CA ALA A 213 -8.95 1.19 1.13
C ALA A 213 -9.23 -0.32 0.95
N VAL A 214 -10.51 -0.72 0.89
CA VAL A 214 -10.92 -2.09 0.55
C VAL A 214 -10.49 -2.47 -0.86
N TYR A 215 -10.67 -1.58 -1.85
CA TYR A 215 -10.22 -1.80 -3.22
C TYR A 215 -8.70 -1.79 -3.32
N HIS A 216 -8.04 -0.83 -2.65
CA HIS A 216 -6.59 -0.72 -2.60
C HIS A 216 -5.94 -2.00 -2.06
N ASN A 217 -6.41 -2.48 -0.90
CA ASN A 217 -5.87 -3.69 -0.28
C ASN A 217 -6.21 -4.97 -1.07
N GLY A 218 -7.22 -4.91 -1.95
CA GLY A 218 -7.47 -5.93 -2.97
C GLY A 218 -6.47 -5.91 -4.13
N GLY A 219 -5.73 -4.81 -4.30
CA GLY A 219 -4.68 -4.63 -5.30
C GLY A 219 -4.91 -3.50 -6.31
N ALA A 220 -6.01 -2.75 -6.18
CA ALA A 220 -6.39 -1.68 -7.11
C ALA A 220 -5.26 -0.65 -7.31
N ASN A 221 -5.23 -0.03 -8.49
CA ASN A 221 -4.40 1.15 -8.77
C ASN A 221 -5.13 2.45 -8.41
N ALA A 222 -4.45 3.60 -8.50
CA ALA A 222 -5.03 4.88 -8.09
C ALA A 222 -6.26 5.30 -8.94
N VAL A 223 -6.28 4.96 -10.23
CA VAL A 223 -7.43 5.22 -11.13
C VAL A 223 -8.66 4.45 -10.66
N GLN A 224 -8.49 3.16 -10.40
CA GLN A 224 -9.55 2.27 -9.91
C GLN A 224 -10.08 2.71 -8.55
N GLU A 225 -9.20 3.05 -7.60
CA GLU A 225 -9.63 3.53 -6.28
C GLU A 225 -10.55 4.76 -6.36
N ILE A 226 -10.18 5.75 -7.19
CA ILE A 226 -11.00 6.95 -7.38
C ILE A 226 -12.32 6.58 -8.08
N ALA A 227 -12.26 5.87 -9.21
CA ALA A 227 -13.44 5.58 -10.02
C ALA A 227 -14.48 4.74 -9.26
N TYR A 228 -14.05 3.67 -8.58
CA TYR A 228 -14.93 2.84 -7.76
C TYR A 228 -15.45 3.62 -6.53
N GLY A 229 -14.62 4.45 -5.90
CA GLY A 229 -15.05 5.32 -4.81
C GLY A 229 -16.15 6.32 -5.22
N LEU A 230 -15.97 7.01 -6.35
CA LEU A 230 -16.97 7.92 -6.89
C LEU A 230 -18.24 7.19 -7.30
N SER A 231 -18.14 6.01 -7.91
CA SER A 231 -19.31 5.21 -8.29
C SER A 231 -20.11 4.71 -7.07
N ALA A 232 -19.44 4.28 -6.00
CA ALA A 232 -20.09 3.95 -4.72
C ALA A 232 -20.79 5.18 -4.12
N ALA A 233 -20.14 6.34 -4.13
CA ALA A 233 -20.74 7.57 -3.63
C ALA A 233 -21.99 7.97 -4.44
N VAL A 234 -21.92 7.90 -5.77
CA VAL A 234 -23.06 8.18 -6.66
C VAL A 234 -24.19 7.19 -6.42
N GLN A 235 -23.90 5.90 -6.22
CA GLN A 235 -24.92 4.92 -5.83
C GLN A 235 -25.67 5.39 -4.58
N TYR A 236 -24.96 5.79 -3.51
CA TYR A 236 -25.59 6.24 -2.28
C TYR A 236 -26.38 7.54 -2.43
N LEU A 237 -25.90 8.48 -3.26
CA LEU A 237 -26.65 9.70 -3.58
C LEU A 237 -27.97 9.39 -4.30
N LEU A 238 -27.94 8.50 -5.30
CA LEU A 238 -29.11 8.10 -6.06
C LEU A 238 -30.11 7.32 -5.20
N GLU A 239 -29.64 6.41 -4.33
CA GLU A 239 -30.50 5.74 -3.36
C GLU A 239 -31.15 6.73 -2.39
N GLY A 240 -30.39 7.72 -1.91
CA GLY A 240 -30.93 8.82 -1.10
C GLY A 240 -32.04 9.59 -1.82
N GLN A 241 -31.81 9.92 -3.09
CA GLN A 241 -32.79 10.63 -3.91
C GLN A 241 -34.06 9.81 -4.16
N LYS A 242 -33.94 8.49 -4.39
CA LYS A 242 -35.10 7.57 -4.48
C LYS A 242 -35.95 7.60 -3.20
N GLN A 243 -35.32 7.76 -2.04
CA GLN A 243 -35.99 7.89 -0.73
C GLN A 243 -36.44 9.33 -0.42
N GLY A 244 -36.33 10.27 -1.37
CA GLY A 244 -36.77 11.66 -1.22
C GLY A 244 -35.79 12.59 -0.47
N LEU A 245 -34.54 12.17 -0.27
CA LEU A 245 -33.50 13.03 0.28
C LEU A 245 -32.89 13.93 -0.81
N SER A 246 -32.47 15.14 -0.44
CA SER A 246 -31.73 15.99 -1.38
C SER A 246 -30.29 15.50 -1.52
N ILE A 247 -29.71 15.64 -2.73
CA ILE A 247 -28.31 15.30 -3.00
C ILE A 247 -27.37 15.98 -2.00
N ALA A 248 -27.58 17.28 -1.77
CA ALA A 248 -26.83 18.07 -0.78
C ALA A 248 -26.85 17.46 0.63
N SER A 249 -28.03 17.00 1.09
CA SER A 249 -28.16 16.45 2.44
C SER A 249 -27.40 15.13 2.63
N VAL A 250 -27.29 14.33 1.58
CA VAL A 250 -26.58 13.04 1.60
C VAL A 250 -25.08 13.26 1.38
N SER A 251 -24.68 14.09 0.41
CA SER A 251 -23.27 14.40 0.12
C SER A 251 -22.55 14.97 1.35
N GLU A 252 -23.23 15.80 2.14
CA GLU A 252 -22.69 16.33 3.39
C GLU A 252 -22.46 15.27 4.48
N LYS A 253 -23.01 14.06 4.37
CA LYS A 253 -22.77 12.96 5.32
C LYS A 253 -21.62 12.04 4.90
N ILE A 254 -21.08 12.23 3.69
CA ILE A 254 -20.03 11.40 3.13
C ILE A 254 -18.65 11.83 3.64
N VAL A 255 -17.84 10.82 3.96
CA VAL A 255 -16.38 10.88 4.12
C VAL A 255 -15.74 9.77 3.29
N PHE A 256 -14.65 10.07 2.61
CA PHE A 256 -13.90 9.11 1.80
C PHE A 256 -12.68 8.62 2.58
N SER A 257 -12.43 7.31 2.56
CA SER A 257 -11.26 6.68 3.16
C SER A 257 -10.37 6.09 2.09
N PHE A 258 -9.24 6.75 1.82
CA PHE A 258 -8.23 6.30 0.87
C PHE A 258 -7.05 5.66 1.57
N ALA A 259 -6.58 4.53 1.05
CA ALA A 259 -5.27 4.03 1.43
C ALA A 259 -4.17 4.91 0.80
N VAL A 260 -3.06 5.10 1.50
CA VAL A 260 -1.90 5.84 0.99
C VAL A 260 -0.72 4.88 0.99
N ASP A 261 -0.15 4.66 -0.20
CA ASP A 261 0.90 3.66 -0.41
C ASP A 261 2.28 4.30 -0.56
N SER A 262 3.28 3.45 -0.83
CA SER A 262 4.68 3.89 -0.91
C SER A 262 4.98 4.74 -2.16
N ASN A 263 4.06 4.86 -3.13
CA ASN A 263 4.23 5.73 -4.28
C ASN A 263 3.84 7.16 -3.90
N TYR A 264 4.82 7.88 -3.38
CA TYR A 264 4.67 9.18 -2.73
C TYR A 264 3.90 10.23 -3.58
N PHE A 265 4.37 10.50 -4.80
CA PHE A 265 3.76 11.52 -5.66
C PHE A 265 2.42 11.08 -6.26
N MET A 266 2.27 9.79 -6.59
CA MET A 266 1.00 9.23 -7.04
C MET A 266 -0.08 9.37 -5.96
N SER A 267 0.28 9.11 -4.70
CA SER A 267 -0.63 9.28 -3.57
C SER A 267 -1.07 10.75 -3.39
N ILE A 268 -0.15 11.71 -3.52
CA ILE A 268 -0.48 13.14 -3.47
C ILE A 268 -1.44 13.51 -4.62
N ALA A 269 -1.10 13.11 -5.85
CA ALA A 269 -1.91 13.37 -7.04
C ALA A 269 -3.30 12.73 -6.93
N LYS A 270 -3.40 11.50 -6.39
CA LYS A 270 -4.66 10.78 -6.15
C LYS A 270 -5.62 11.57 -5.29
N LEU A 271 -5.15 12.08 -4.15
CA LEU A 271 -5.99 12.83 -3.22
C LEU A 271 -6.44 14.17 -3.83
N ARG A 272 -5.58 14.83 -4.61
CA ARG A 272 -5.90 16.06 -5.34
C ARG A 272 -6.95 15.82 -6.44
N ALA A 273 -6.74 14.78 -7.27
CA ALA A 273 -7.64 14.39 -8.34
C ALA A 273 -9.02 13.97 -7.82
N ALA A 274 -9.06 13.17 -6.74
CA ALA A 274 -10.31 12.73 -6.12
C ALA A 274 -11.19 13.92 -5.68
N ARG A 275 -10.60 14.95 -5.06
CA ARG A 275 -11.34 16.16 -4.67
C ARG A 275 -11.94 16.88 -5.87
N ARG A 276 -11.14 17.06 -6.92
CA ARG A 276 -11.57 17.73 -8.15
C ARG A 276 -12.77 17.01 -8.78
N LEU A 277 -12.68 15.69 -8.92
CA LEU A 277 -13.73 14.89 -9.54
C LEU A 277 -15.00 14.85 -8.70
N TRP A 278 -14.87 14.73 -7.37
CA TRP A 278 -16.02 14.81 -6.47
C TRP A 278 -16.71 16.17 -6.52
N ALA A 279 -15.95 17.25 -6.56
CA ALA A 279 -16.50 18.60 -6.74
C ALA A 279 -17.21 18.75 -8.09
N GLY A 280 -16.65 18.18 -9.16
CA GLY A 280 -17.24 18.19 -10.50
C GLY A 280 -18.61 17.50 -10.58
N LEU A 281 -18.86 16.46 -9.75
CA LEU A 281 -20.18 15.83 -9.67
C LEU A 281 -21.28 16.79 -9.18
N ALA A 282 -20.94 17.87 -8.47
CA ALA A 282 -21.90 18.87 -8.05
C ALA A 282 -22.64 19.50 -9.24
N GLU A 283 -21.91 19.78 -10.33
CA GLU A 283 -22.50 20.32 -11.57
C GLU A 283 -23.44 19.31 -12.22
N ALA A 284 -23.08 18.03 -12.26
CA ALA A 284 -23.91 16.96 -12.83
C ALA A 284 -25.23 16.78 -12.05
N PHE A 285 -25.22 17.04 -10.74
CA PHE A 285 -26.41 16.99 -9.88
C PHE A 285 -27.13 18.34 -9.72
N ASP A 286 -26.75 19.38 -10.47
CA ASP A 286 -27.29 20.74 -10.36
C ASP A 286 -27.33 21.24 -8.89
N THR A 287 -26.23 21.01 -8.17
CA THR A 287 -26.08 21.30 -6.74
C THR A 287 -24.87 22.19 -6.51
N ALA A 288 -24.93 23.07 -5.49
CA ALA A 288 -23.80 23.92 -5.14
C ALA A 288 -22.57 23.09 -4.74
N SER A 289 -21.40 23.43 -5.30
CA SER A 289 -20.15 22.71 -5.07
C SER A 289 -19.68 22.72 -3.61
N ASP A 290 -20.17 23.65 -2.79
CA ASP A 290 -19.90 23.68 -1.35
C ASP A 290 -20.40 22.42 -0.61
N HIS A 291 -21.46 21.76 -1.10
CA HIS A 291 -21.95 20.48 -0.57
C HIS A 291 -21.08 19.28 -0.99
N PHE A 292 -20.13 19.51 -1.90
CA PHE A 292 -19.20 18.52 -2.44
C PHE A 292 -17.74 18.82 -2.03
N LYS A 293 -17.53 19.50 -0.89
CA LYS A 293 -16.21 19.53 -0.24
C LYS A 293 -15.88 18.15 0.31
N MET A 294 -14.99 17.43 -0.38
CA MET A 294 -14.60 16.08 0.03
C MET A 294 -13.90 16.10 1.40
N ALA A 295 -14.45 15.35 2.35
CA ALA A 295 -13.76 15.02 3.59
C ALA A 295 -12.97 13.73 3.39
N ILE A 296 -11.66 13.75 3.64
CA ILE A 296 -10.77 12.62 3.41
C ILE A 296 -10.20 12.10 4.74
N HIS A 297 -10.42 10.81 4.95
CA HIS A 297 -9.61 9.95 5.80
C HIS A 297 -8.54 9.28 4.94
N ALA A 298 -7.28 9.39 5.36
CA ALA A 298 -6.19 8.59 4.80
C ALA A 298 -5.76 7.53 5.81
N VAL A 299 -5.54 6.32 5.32
CA VAL A 299 -4.98 5.20 6.10
C VAL A 299 -3.74 4.68 5.39
N THR A 300 -2.69 4.33 6.14
CA THR A 300 -1.49 3.70 5.57
C THR A 300 -1.81 2.35 4.93
N SER A 301 -1.12 2.01 3.85
CA SER A 301 -1.43 0.86 3.00
C SER A 301 -0.99 -0.47 3.62
N GLU A 302 -1.95 -1.36 3.92
CA GLU A 302 -1.68 -2.74 4.35
C GLU A 302 -1.04 -3.57 3.21
N LEU A 303 -1.42 -3.31 1.96
CA LEU A 303 -0.88 -3.97 0.76
C LEU A 303 0.66 -3.98 0.71
N THR A 304 1.28 -2.93 1.25
CA THR A 304 2.73 -2.71 1.22
C THR A 304 3.48 -3.14 2.49
N GLU A 305 2.76 -3.55 3.54
CA GLU A 305 3.36 -3.93 4.81
C GLU A 305 4.09 -5.28 4.72
N THR A 306 5.18 -5.42 5.47
CA THR A 306 5.95 -6.67 5.53
C THR A 306 5.90 -7.29 6.92
N LEU A 307 5.86 -8.62 6.95
CA LEU A 307 5.92 -9.40 8.18
C LEU A 307 7.36 -9.40 8.72
N TYR A 308 8.31 -9.70 7.83
CA TYR A 308 9.74 -9.61 8.12
C TYR A 308 10.24 -8.18 8.01
N ASP A 309 11.29 -7.91 8.78
CA ASP A 309 11.91 -6.60 8.96
C ASP A 309 10.88 -5.52 9.30
N GLN A 310 10.03 -5.82 10.29
CA GLN A 310 8.88 -4.99 10.67
C GLN A 310 9.24 -3.52 10.96
N HIS A 311 10.47 -3.21 11.36
CA HIS A 311 10.90 -1.82 11.57
C HIS A 311 10.96 -1.01 10.27
N VAL A 312 11.13 -1.65 9.11
CA VAL A 312 11.01 -0.99 7.81
C VAL A 312 9.59 -0.47 7.59
N ASN A 313 8.56 -1.07 8.22
CA ASN A 313 7.20 -0.52 8.18
C ASN A 313 7.13 0.88 8.83
N ILE A 314 8.02 1.25 9.76
CA ILE A 314 8.10 2.62 10.30
C ILE A 314 8.44 3.61 9.17
N LEU A 315 9.40 3.25 8.31
CA LEU A 315 9.81 4.09 7.18
C LEU A 315 8.68 4.21 6.15
N ARG A 316 8.02 3.08 5.82
CA ARG A 316 6.89 3.03 4.88
C ARG A 316 5.74 3.91 5.35
N THR A 317 5.28 3.66 6.57
CA THR A 317 4.14 4.37 7.16
C THR A 317 4.42 5.86 7.36
N THR A 318 5.67 6.24 7.67
CA THR A 318 6.08 7.66 7.75
C THR A 318 6.03 8.34 6.38
N ASN A 319 6.54 7.70 5.33
CA ASN A 319 6.47 8.22 3.97
C ASN A 319 5.01 8.37 3.48
N GLN A 320 4.19 7.37 3.77
CA GLN A 320 2.76 7.38 3.47
C GLN A 320 2.02 8.49 4.22
N ALA A 321 2.26 8.63 5.52
CA ALA A 321 1.69 9.69 6.35
C ALA A 321 2.07 11.08 5.84
N PHE A 322 3.31 11.24 5.38
CA PHE A 322 3.78 12.51 4.83
C PHE A 322 3.12 12.84 3.48
N ALA A 323 2.98 11.85 2.58
CA ALA A 323 2.23 12.00 1.33
C ALA A 323 0.75 12.36 1.59
N ALA A 324 0.13 11.68 2.56
CA ALA A 324 -1.24 11.96 2.98
C ALA A 324 -1.40 13.40 3.47
N ALA A 325 -0.49 13.85 4.34
CA ALA A 325 -0.49 15.21 4.85
C ALA A 325 -0.37 16.24 3.72
N ILE A 326 0.61 16.10 2.81
CA ILE A 326 0.74 17.00 1.64
C ILE A 326 -0.52 16.96 0.77
N GLY A 327 -1.12 15.78 0.63
CA GLY A 327 -2.35 15.57 -0.11
C GLY A 327 -3.58 16.27 0.49
N GLY A 328 -3.50 16.93 1.65
CA GLY A 328 -4.58 17.79 2.18
C GLY A 328 -5.76 17.05 2.80
N ILE A 329 -5.48 16.04 3.62
CA ILE A 329 -6.49 15.19 4.30
C ILE A 329 -7.09 15.86 5.54
N GLN A 330 -8.19 15.32 6.07
CA GLN A 330 -8.80 15.79 7.32
C GLN A 330 -8.58 14.80 8.47
N TYR A 331 -8.50 13.51 8.16
CA TYR A 331 -8.25 12.45 9.11
C TYR A 331 -7.08 11.60 8.61
N LEU A 332 -6.17 11.22 9.50
CA LEU A 332 -5.07 10.33 9.16
C LEU A 332 -4.99 9.20 10.19
N GLN A 333 -4.92 7.97 9.70
CA GLN A 333 -4.61 6.78 10.45
C GLN A 333 -3.29 6.19 9.96
N ILE A 334 -2.40 5.91 10.91
CA ILE A 334 -1.09 5.31 10.67
C ILE A 334 -1.08 3.96 11.38
N HIS A 335 -0.89 2.88 10.64
CA HIS A 335 -0.77 1.55 11.24
C HIS A 335 0.51 1.46 12.07
N PRO A 336 0.45 0.83 13.26
CA PRO A 336 1.64 0.42 13.99
C PRO A 336 2.54 -0.45 13.11
N PHE A 337 3.86 -0.34 13.26
CA PHE A 337 4.80 -1.09 12.41
C PHE A 337 4.69 -2.62 12.59
N THR A 338 4.03 -3.06 13.66
CA THR A 338 3.71 -4.46 14.00
C THR A 338 2.38 -4.92 13.42
N HIS A 339 1.60 -4.08 12.71
CA HIS A 339 0.23 -4.36 12.28
C HIS A 339 0.09 -5.68 11.49
N ALA A 340 1.03 -5.95 10.57
CA ALA A 340 1.09 -7.19 9.79
C ALA A 340 1.25 -8.48 10.64
N THR A 341 1.71 -8.37 11.89
CA THR A 341 1.84 -9.50 12.83
C THR A 341 0.53 -9.81 13.55
N GLY A 342 -0.41 -8.85 13.59
CA GLY A 342 -1.60 -8.90 14.43
C GLY A 342 -1.36 -8.56 15.91
N GLU A 343 -0.11 -8.40 16.35
CA GLU A 343 0.23 -7.93 17.69
C GLU A 343 0.35 -6.39 17.68
N THR A 344 -0.34 -5.71 18.60
CA THR A 344 -0.08 -4.29 18.92
C THR A 344 0.32 -4.16 20.37
N ASP A 345 1.31 -3.30 20.62
CA ASP A 345 1.79 -2.96 21.95
C ASP A 345 1.88 -1.44 22.13
N ASP A 346 2.06 -1.00 23.37
CA ASP A 346 2.13 0.43 23.69
C ASP A 346 3.27 1.15 22.93
N PHE A 347 4.34 0.45 22.57
CA PHE A 347 5.49 1.02 21.86
C PHE A 347 5.15 1.28 20.39
N SER A 348 4.63 0.28 19.69
CA SER A 348 4.22 0.37 18.28
C SER A 348 3.10 1.39 18.07
N GLU A 349 2.09 1.43 18.95
CA GLU A 349 1.05 2.47 18.95
C GLU A 349 1.62 3.86 19.23
N ARG A 350 2.61 3.97 20.13
CA ARG A 350 3.31 5.23 20.38
C ARG A 350 4.07 5.72 19.15
N ILE A 351 4.76 4.84 18.43
CA ILE A 351 5.49 5.23 17.22
C ILE A 351 4.50 5.77 16.18
N ALA A 352 3.41 5.06 15.90
CA ALA A 352 2.37 5.50 14.96
C ALA A 352 1.81 6.88 15.33
N ARG A 353 1.42 7.09 16.59
CA ARG A 353 0.93 8.39 17.07
C ARG A 353 2.00 9.49 16.97
N ASN A 354 3.23 9.20 17.37
CA ASN A 354 4.31 10.20 17.38
C ASN A 354 4.68 10.65 15.96
N THR A 355 4.50 9.80 14.93
CA THR A 355 4.65 10.22 13.53
C THR A 355 3.76 11.40 13.19
N HIS A 356 2.52 11.46 13.68
CA HIS A 356 1.67 12.65 13.50
C HIS A 356 2.29 13.92 14.10
N LEU A 357 2.84 13.80 15.31
CA LEU A 357 3.39 14.93 16.05
C LEU A 357 4.67 15.45 15.38
N ILE A 358 5.56 14.55 14.98
CA ILE A 358 6.77 14.93 14.24
C ILE A 358 6.39 15.66 12.96
N LEU A 359 5.42 15.13 12.19
CA LEU A 359 4.95 15.80 10.98
C LEU A 359 4.38 17.19 11.29
N LYS A 360 3.53 17.35 12.29
CA LYS A 360 2.91 18.64 12.62
C LYS A 360 3.88 19.67 13.17
N GLU A 361 4.71 19.26 14.12
CA GLU A 361 5.48 20.17 14.97
C GLU A 361 6.90 20.41 14.47
N GLU A 362 7.49 19.47 13.72
CA GLU A 362 8.92 19.53 13.35
C GLU A 362 9.15 19.77 11.85
N THR A 363 8.19 19.45 10.99
CA THR A 363 8.40 19.56 9.52
C THR A 363 7.93 20.87 8.90
N ASN A 364 7.18 21.70 9.63
CA ASN A 364 6.49 22.90 9.12
C ASN A 364 5.51 22.64 7.96
N ILE A 365 5.09 21.38 7.74
CA ILE A 365 4.12 21.04 6.68
C ILE A 365 2.77 21.75 6.83
N THR A 366 2.45 22.22 8.04
CA THR A 366 1.21 22.95 8.34
C THR A 366 1.25 24.43 7.95
N THR A 367 2.43 24.96 7.58
CA THR A 367 2.62 26.39 7.30
C THR A 367 2.15 26.81 5.89
N VAL A 368 2.14 25.88 4.93
CA VAL A 368 1.77 26.16 3.53
C VAL A 368 0.63 25.25 3.11
N VAL A 369 -0.37 25.83 2.45
CA VAL A 369 -1.49 25.07 1.86
C VAL A 369 -1.05 24.50 0.51
N ASP A 370 -1.29 23.19 0.31
CA ASP A 370 -0.93 22.44 -0.91
C ASP A 370 0.52 22.70 -1.37
N PRO A 371 1.55 22.31 -0.58
CA PRO A 371 2.95 22.59 -0.90
C PRO A 371 3.45 21.91 -2.19
N ALA A 372 2.71 20.92 -2.70
CA ALA A 372 2.99 20.28 -3.99
C ALA A 372 2.43 21.06 -5.20
N GLY A 373 1.52 22.00 -4.97
CA GLY A 373 0.86 22.74 -6.05
C GLY A 373 1.82 23.67 -6.78
N GLY A 374 1.75 23.65 -8.11
CA GLY A 374 2.69 24.33 -9.01
C GLY A 374 3.88 23.46 -9.44
N SER A 375 4.08 22.28 -8.84
CA SER A 375 5.04 21.31 -9.38
C SER A 375 4.56 20.77 -10.72
N TRP A 376 5.32 20.98 -11.80
CA TRP A 376 4.96 20.50 -13.14
C TRP A 376 4.66 18.99 -13.16
N TYR A 377 5.41 18.20 -12.39
CA TYR A 377 5.17 16.77 -12.28
C TYR A 377 3.85 16.45 -11.58
N VAL A 378 3.62 17.02 -10.38
CA VAL A 378 2.42 16.71 -9.59
C VAL A 378 1.15 17.23 -10.26
N GLU A 379 1.19 18.41 -10.89
CA GLU A 379 0.04 18.96 -11.60
C GLU A 379 -0.32 18.08 -12.82
N GLN A 380 0.65 17.70 -13.64
CA GLN A 380 0.40 16.82 -14.80
C GLN A 380 -0.08 15.43 -14.36
N LEU A 381 0.53 14.87 -13.31
CA LEU A 381 0.09 13.58 -12.77
C LEU A 381 -1.34 13.66 -12.21
N THR A 382 -1.70 14.77 -11.54
CA THR A 382 -3.06 15.01 -11.03
C THR A 382 -4.06 15.10 -12.18
N ASP A 383 -3.71 15.80 -13.26
CA ASP A 383 -4.54 15.94 -14.45
C ASP A 383 -4.77 14.59 -15.15
N GLU A 384 -3.70 13.87 -15.48
CA GLU A 384 -3.80 12.56 -16.16
C GLU A 384 -4.57 11.54 -15.32
N LEU A 385 -4.38 11.55 -14.00
CA LEU A 385 -5.10 10.68 -13.10
C LEU A 385 -6.59 11.04 -13.02
N ALA A 386 -6.92 12.34 -12.99
CA ALA A 386 -8.31 12.79 -13.01
C ALA A 386 -9.01 12.40 -14.31
N GLU A 387 -8.36 12.58 -15.46
CA GLU A 387 -8.89 12.19 -16.77
C GLU A 387 -9.16 10.69 -16.87
N LYS A 388 -8.17 9.86 -16.48
CA LYS A 388 -8.31 8.40 -16.50
C LYS A 388 -9.35 7.89 -15.52
N ALA A 389 -9.38 8.42 -14.29
CA ALA A 389 -10.37 8.04 -13.29
C ALA A 389 -11.79 8.46 -13.70
N TRP A 390 -11.94 9.63 -14.34
CA TRP A 390 -13.22 10.06 -14.88
C TRP A 390 -13.69 9.17 -16.02
N ALA A 391 -12.80 8.82 -16.97
CA ALA A 391 -13.14 7.89 -18.04
C ALA A 391 -13.58 6.52 -17.47
N LYS A 392 -12.84 5.97 -16.51
CA LYS A 392 -13.22 4.73 -15.84
C LYS A 392 -14.55 4.84 -15.08
N PHE A 393 -14.81 5.97 -14.42
CA PHE A 393 -16.08 6.24 -13.76
C PHE A 393 -17.26 6.22 -14.76
N LEU A 394 -17.10 6.84 -15.93
CA LEU A 394 -18.12 6.84 -16.99
C LEU A 394 -18.34 5.44 -17.59
N GLU A 395 -17.30 4.62 -17.73
CA GLU A 395 -17.44 3.22 -18.12
C GLU A 395 -18.29 2.43 -17.13
N ILE A 396 -18.08 2.65 -15.81
CA ILE A 396 -18.85 2.00 -14.75
C ILE A 396 -20.32 2.44 -14.81
N ASP A 397 -20.58 3.74 -14.97
CA ASP A 397 -21.94 4.29 -15.08
C ASP A 397 -22.68 3.71 -16.29
N ALA A 398 -22.03 3.67 -17.46
CA ALA A 398 -22.59 3.08 -18.68
C ALA A 398 -22.89 1.57 -18.55
N ALA A 399 -22.17 0.86 -17.67
CA ALA A 399 -22.38 -0.55 -17.36
C ALA A 399 -23.50 -0.79 -16.31
N GLY A 400 -24.19 0.25 -15.85
CA GLY A 400 -25.27 0.16 -14.86
C GLY A 400 -24.85 0.45 -13.42
N GLY A 401 -23.66 1.01 -13.22
CA GLY A 401 -23.15 1.41 -11.91
C GLY A 401 -22.42 0.30 -11.15
N ILE A 402 -21.91 0.64 -9.96
CA ILE A 402 -21.00 -0.24 -9.20
C ILE A 402 -21.62 -1.58 -8.79
N LEU A 403 -22.91 -1.61 -8.46
CA LEU A 403 -23.57 -2.84 -8.01
C LEU A 403 -23.62 -3.88 -9.12
N GLU A 404 -23.84 -3.45 -10.37
CA GLU A 404 -23.87 -4.34 -11.52
C GLU A 404 -22.48 -4.92 -11.82
N LEU A 405 -21.44 -4.09 -11.76
CA LEU A 405 -20.05 -4.55 -11.87
C LEU A 405 -19.69 -5.61 -10.83
N ILE A 406 -20.15 -5.43 -9.59
CA ILE A 406 -19.90 -6.38 -8.49
C ILE A 406 -20.62 -7.71 -8.73
N LYS A 407 -21.90 -7.66 -9.14
CA LYS A 407 -22.70 -8.86 -9.46
C LYS A 407 -22.09 -9.66 -10.60
N GLN A 408 -21.56 -8.98 -11.62
CA GLN A 408 -20.89 -9.61 -12.76
C GLN A 408 -19.48 -10.12 -12.43
N GLY A 409 -18.89 -9.68 -11.32
CA GLY A 409 -17.51 -10.02 -10.93
C GLY A 409 -16.43 -9.20 -11.66
N THR A 410 -16.81 -8.21 -12.46
CA THR A 410 -15.89 -7.39 -13.27
C THR A 410 -14.94 -6.58 -12.39
N LEU A 411 -15.46 -5.93 -11.35
CA LEU A 411 -14.64 -5.14 -10.41
C LEU A 411 -13.58 -6.01 -9.73
N GLN A 412 -13.99 -7.18 -9.25
CA GLN A 412 -13.11 -8.11 -8.55
C GLN A 412 -12.02 -8.65 -9.47
N LYS A 413 -12.36 -8.96 -10.72
CA LYS A 413 -11.43 -9.41 -11.75
C LYS A 413 -10.40 -8.32 -12.08
N GLU A 414 -10.84 -7.10 -12.36
CA GLU A 414 -9.95 -5.97 -12.70
C GLU A 414 -8.97 -5.64 -11.57
N ILE A 415 -9.42 -5.70 -10.31
CA ILE A 415 -8.55 -5.50 -9.14
C ILE A 415 -7.55 -6.65 -9.02
N ALA A 416 -7.99 -7.90 -9.19
CA ALA A 416 -7.12 -9.07 -9.12
C ALA A 416 -6.05 -9.07 -10.23
N GLU A 417 -6.35 -8.59 -11.43
CA GLU A 417 -5.38 -8.46 -12.53
C GLU A 417 -4.24 -7.50 -12.16
N VAL A 418 -4.55 -6.34 -11.58
CA VAL A 418 -3.52 -5.40 -11.09
C VAL A 418 -2.72 -6.03 -9.95
N TYR A 419 -3.37 -6.71 -9.00
CA TYR A 419 -2.69 -7.43 -7.93
C TYR A 419 -1.69 -8.47 -8.46
N GLN A 420 -2.10 -9.30 -9.43
CA GLN A 420 -1.21 -10.29 -10.04
C GLN A 420 -0.03 -9.63 -10.76
N GLY A 421 -0.25 -8.48 -11.41
CA GLY A 421 0.82 -7.67 -11.99
C GLY A 421 1.85 -7.21 -10.95
N ARG A 422 1.38 -6.75 -9.78
CA ARG A 422 2.24 -6.37 -8.64
C ARG A 422 3.04 -7.56 -8.10
N VAL A 423 2.38 -8.69 -7.86
CA VAL A 423 3.04 -9.93 -7.41
C VAL A 423 4.09 -10.39 -8.43
N GLN A 424 3.77 -10.34 -9.72
CA GLN A 424 4.71 -10.71 -10.78
C GLN A 424 5.92 -9.76 -10.79
N ASN A 425 5.70 -8.45 -10.71
CA ASN A 425 6.78 -7.46 -10.64
C ASN A 425 7.66 -7.65 -9.39
N ALA A 426 7.08 -7.97 -8.24
CA ALA A 426 7.82 -8.31 -7.03
C ALA A 426 8.60 -9.62 -7.16
N ALA A 427 8.02 -10.65 -7.79
CA ALA A 427 8.67 -11.93 -8.05
C ALA A 427 9.88 -11.79 -8.97
N PHE A 428 9.78 -10.97 -10.02
CA PHE A 428 10.90 -10.63 -10.89
C PHE A 428 11.81 -9.52 -10.33
N ARG A 429 11.56 -9.05 -9.10
CA ARG A 429 12.29 -7.96 -8.43
C ARG A 429 12.37 -6.67 -9.27
N LYS A 430 11.38 -6.44 -10.13
CA LYS A 430 11.12 -5.13 -10.75
C LYS A 430 10.56 -4.16 -9.70
N GLU A 431 9.80 -4.69 -8.75
CA GLU A 431 9.34 -3.98 -7.56
C GLU A 431 10.12 -4.47 -6.33
N SER A 432 10.75 -3.53 -5.62
CA SER A 432 11.60 -3.83 -4.46
C SER A 432 10.82 -3.72 -3.16
N ILE A 433 10.86 -4.79 -2.36
CA ILE A 433 10.27 -4.90 -1.03
C ILE A 433 11.43 -5.10 -0.05
N ILE A 434 11.94 -3.99 0.49
CA ILE A 434 13.09 -3.96 1.39
C ILE A 434 12.82 -4.80 2.65
N GLY A 435 13.78 -5.63 3.02
CA GLY A 435 13.66 -6.57 4.14
C GLY A 435 12.99 -7.91 3.75
N THR A 436 12.43 -8.01 2.54
CA THR A 436 11.75 -9.20 2.03
C THR A 436 12.44 -9.75 0.78
N ASN A 437 12.16 -9.24 -0.42
CA ASN A 437 12.74 -9.75 -1.67
C ASN A 437 14.09 -9.09 -2.01
N VAL A 438 14.42 -7.98 -1.35
CA VAL A 438 15.70 -7.27 -1.46
C VAL A 438 16.20 -6.95 -0.05
N TYR A 439 17.47 -7.22 0.20
CA TYR A 439 18.13 -7.07 1.52
C TYR A 439 17.38 -7.75 2.68
N PRO A 440 16.94 -9.02 2.56
CA PRO A 440 16.33 -9.74 3.67
C PRO A 440 17.32 -9.90 4.82
N ASN A 441 16.84 -9.72 6.05
CA ASN A 441 17.61 -10.01 7.26
C ASN A 441 17.42 -11.48 7.67
N PRO A 442 18.43 -12.38 7.54
CA PRO A 442 18.29 -13.80 7.87
C PRO A 442 18.17 -14.08 9.37
N ALA A 443 18.56 -13.13 10.22
CA ALA A 443 18.47 -13.27 11.68
C ALA A 443 17.09 -12.91 12.22
N ASP A 444 16.23 -12.31 11.39
CA ASP A 444 14.89 -11.91 11.79
C ASP A 444 14.01 -13.11 12.08
N LYS A 445 13.19 -13.00 13.13
CA LYS A 445 12.29 -14.05 13.62
C LYS A 445 10.94 -13.43 13.92
N ILE A 446 9.91 -13.94 13.25
CA ILE A 446 8.55 -13.43 13.41
C ILE A 446 7.65 -14.57 13.88
N LYS A 447 6.67 -14.24 14.72
CA LYS A 447 5.60 -15.17 15.05
C LYS A 447 4.60 -15.21 13.90
N THR A 448 4.12 -16.41 13.58
CA THR A 448 3.03 -16.56 12.61
C THR A 448 1.82 -15.72 13.04
N PRO A 449 1.29 -14.84 12.16
CA PRO A 449 0.10 -14.07 12.46
C PRO A 449 -1.07 -14.98 12.85
N THR A 450 -1.83 -14.57 13.86
CA THR A 450 -2.92 -15.40 14.45
C THR A 450 -4.31 -14.99 14.00
N GLN A 451 -4.47 -13.82 13.34
CA GLN A 451 -5.76 -13.28 12.93
C GLN A 451 -5.73 -12.65 11.54
N ASP A 452 -6.88 -12.67 10.88
CA ASP A 452 -7.15 -11.88 9.69
C ASP A 452 -7.55 -10.46 10.10
N ASN A 453 -6.88 -9.45 9.54
CA ASN A 453 -7.14 -8.04 9.83
C ASN A 453 -8.38 -7.49 9.10
N HIS A 454 -8.96 -8.27 8.17
CA HIS A 454 -10.00 -7.81 7.26
C HIS A 454 -11.40 -8.35 7.58
N VAL A 455 -11.86 -8.13 8.81
CA VAL A 455 -13.17 -8.62 9.26
C VAL A 455 -14.29 -7.62 8.95
N SER A 456 -15.37 -8.09 8.32
CA SER A 456 -16.69 -7.45 8.34
C SER A 456 -17.54 -8.05 9.45
N TYR A 457 -18.30 -7.23 10.17
CA TYR A 457 -19.28 -7.69 11.15
C TYR A 457 -20.73 -7.62 10.64
N MET A 458 -20.90 -7.32 9.34
CA MET A 458 -22.19 -7.28 8.70
C MET A 458 -22.86 -8.65 8.72
N LYS A 459 -24.18 -8.67 8.95
CA LYS A 459 -25.01 -9.85 8.76
C LYS A 459 -25.98 -9.53 7.64
N VAL A 460 -25.82 -10.19 6.50
CA VAL A 460 -26.68 -10.01 5.34
C VAL A 460 -27.82 -11.02 5.42
N GLU A 461 -29.06 -10.53 5.49
CA GLU A 461 -30.26 -11.38 5.43
C GLU A 461 -30.56 -11.74 3.97
N ASN A 462 -30.83 -13.03 3.71
CA ASN A 462 -31.08 -13.57 2.36
C ASN A 462 -30.03 -13.11 1.32
N PRO A 463 -28.75 -13.51 1.48
CA PRO A 463 -27.69 -13.03 0.61
C PRO A 463 -27.64 -13.77 -0.74
N ALA A 464 -27.47 -12.99 -1.80
CA ALA A 464 -26.87 -13.47 -3.04
C ALA A 464 -25.34 -13.54 -2.88
N GLY A 465 -24.73 -14.65 -3.29
CA GLY A 465 -23.28 -14.82 -3.24
C GLY A 465 -22.57 -13.99 -4.31
N ILE A 466 -21.52 -13.28 -3.92
CA ILE A 466 -20.62 -12.56 -4.84
C ILE A 466 -19.18 -12.97 -4.57
N THR A 467 -18.30 -12.79 -5.57
CA THR A 467 -16.86 -12.99 -5.36
C THR A 467 -16.37 -11.94 -4.36
N PRO A 468 -15.77 -12.34 -3.21
CA PRO A 468 -15.19 -11.38 -2.28
C PRO A 468 -13.88 -10.80 -2.82
N LEU A 469 -13.50 -9.63 -2.33
CA LEU A 469 -12.17 -9.08 -2.60
C LEU A 469 -11.13 -9.74 -1.69
N ALA A 470 -10.20 -10.47 -2.32
CA ALA A 470 -9.05 -11.03 -1.63
C ALA A 470 -8.08 -9.91 -1.25
N LYS A 471 -7.89 -9.68 0.06
CA LYS A 471 -6.96 -8.66 0.56
C LYS A 471 -5.66 -9.33 0.98
N ASN A 472 -4.63 -9.17 0.17
CA ASN A 472 -3.34 -9.80 0.39
C ASN A 472 -2.22 -8.79 0.23
N ARG A 473 -1.20 -8.89 1.08
CA ARG A 473 0.03 -8.10 0.97
C ARG A 473 0.87 -8.62 -0.17
N VAL A 474 1.53 -7.76 -0.93
CA VAL A 474 2.37 -8.17 -2.09
C VAL A 474 3.50 -9.10 -1.63
N SER A 475 3.98 -8.94 -0.39
CA SER A 475 5.05 -9.74 0.19
C SER A 475 4.65 -11.16 0.61
N ILE A 476 3.35 -11.49 0.65
CA ILE A 476 2.84 -12.69 1.34
C ILE A 476 3.48 -13.99 0.86
N GLN A 477 3.76 -14.11 -0.45
CA GLN A 477 4.35 -15.34 -1.01
C GLN A 477 5.80 -15.54 -0.55
N PHE A 478 6.61 -14.47 -0.49
CA PHE A 478 7.96 -14.55 0.07
C PHE A 478 7.91 -14.91 1.55
N GLU A 479 6.97 -14.33 2.29
CA GLU A 479 6.80 -14.59 3.72
C GLU A 479 6.43 -16.05 4.00
N GLN A 480 5.50 -16.61 3.21
CA GLN A 480 5.11 -18.01 3.29
C GLN A 480 6.27 -18.96 2.96
N ILE A 481 7.07 -18.67 1.93
CA ILE A 481 8.27 -19.46 1.59
C ILE A 481 9.24 -19.46 2.78
N ARG A 482 9.52 -18.29 3.35
CA ARG A 482 10.44 -18.18 4.49
C ARG A 482 9.91 -18.89 5.74
N LEU A 483 8.62 -18.76 6.06
CA LEU A 483 7.99 -19.47 7.17
C LEU A 483 8.09 -21.00 7.01
N ARG A 484 8.01 -21.53 5.78
CA ARG A 484 8.22 -22.98 5.52
C ARG A 484 9.66 -23.39 5.85
N SER A 485 10.64 -22.60 5.44
CA SER A 485 12.06 -22.85 5.76
C SER A 485 12.34 -22.80 7.25
N GLU A 486 11.73 -21.85 7.96
CA GLU A 486 11.84 -21.72 9.42
C GLU A 486 11.22 -22.93 10.13
N LYS A 487 10.00 -23.32 9.73
CA LYS A 487 9.34 -24.53 10.26
C LYS A 487 10.15 -25.80 9.97
N TYR A 488 10.77 -25.91 8.80
CA TYR A 488 11.66 -27.02 8.50
C TYR A 488 12.86 -27.04 9.45
N LYS A 489 13.50 -25.89 9.70
CA LYS A 489 14.63 -25.78 10.63
C LYS A 489 14.24 -26.18 12.05
N GLU A 490 13.04 -25.81 12.50
CA GLU A 490 12.51 -26.24 13.81
C GLU A 490 12.35 -27.76 13.92
N ILE A 491 11.92 -28.42 12.83
CA ILE A 491 11.68 -29.87 12.81
C ILE A 491 12.97 -30.68 12.60
N SER A 492 13.82 -30.27 11.66
CA SER A 492 15.01 -31.02 11.25
C SER A 492 16.27 -30.67 12.06
N GLY A 493 16.26 -29.54 12.78
CA GLY A 493 17.41 -29.00 13.50
C GLY A 493 18.41 -28.22 12.63
N THR A 494 18.22 -28.21 11.30
CA THR A 494 19.11 -27.54 10.34
C THR A 494 18.32 -26.74 9.32
N ALA A 495 18.82 -25.56 8.94
CA ALA A 495 18.18 -24.76 7.90
C ALA A 495 18.33 -25.41 6.52
N PRO A 496 17.38 -25.21 5.59
CA PRO A 496 17.61 -25.54 4.18
C PRO A 496 18.85 -24.78 3.70
N THR A 497 19.82 -25.49 3.13
CA THR A 497 21.16 -24.94 2.84
C THR A 497 21.62 -25.29 1.43
N ILE A 498 22.18 -24.32 0.72
CA ILE A 498 22.84 -24.51 -0.59
C ILE A 498 24.31 -24.07 -0.56
N GLY A 499 25.13 -24.67 -1.42
CA GLY A 499 26.54 -24.33 -1.54
C GLY A 499 26.81 -23.28 -2.62
N LEU A 500 27.83 -22.45 -2.45
CA LEU A 500 28.32 -21.50 -3.45
C LEU A 500 29.74 -21.89 -3.86
N ILE A 501 29.89 -22.28 -5.12
CA ILE A 501 31.18 -22.57 -5.74
C ILE A 501 31.71 -21.24 -6.29
N ASN A 502 32.56 -20.59 -5.51
CA ASN A 502 33.12 -19.29 -5.78
C ASN A 502 34.38 -19.47 -6.62
N LEU A 503 34.37 -18.98 -7.85
CA LEU A 503 35.49 -19.13 -8.78
C LEU A 503 36.50 -17.99 -8.61
N LYS A 504 37.79 -18.34 -8.64
CA LYS A 504 38.92 -17.41 -8.55
C LYS A 504 38.84 -16.52 -7.30
N ASN A 505 39.08 -15.23 -7.44
CA ASN A 505 39.28 -14.31 -6.32
C ASN A 505 37.97 -13.58 -5.92
N LEU A 506 37.99 -12.92 -4.75
CA LEU A 506 36.83 -12.22 -4.21
C LEU A 506 36.20 -11.21 -5.18
N LYS A 507 37.00 -10.47 -5.96
CA LYS A 507 36.49 -9.50 -6.94
C LYS A 507 35.71 -10.17 -8.07
N SER A 508 36.11 -11.38 -8.45
CA SER A 508 35.43 -12.19 -9.47
C SER A 508 34.06 -12.67 -9.01
N TYR A 509 33.98 -13.37 -7.88
CA TYR A 509 32.74 -14.07 -7.49
C TYR A 509 31.78 -13.22 -6.65
N LYS A 510 32.27 -12.21 -5.90
CA LYS A 510 31.47 -11.51 -4.88
C LYS A 510 30.13 -10.95 -5.39
N PRO A 511 30.05 -10.25 -6.55
CA PRO A 511 28.79 -9.69 -7.02
C PRO A 511 27.71 -10.76 -7.27
N ARG A 512 28.09 -11.89 -7.86
CA ARG A 512 27.18 -13.02 -8.14
C ARG A 512 26.85 -13.80 -6.87
N ALA A 513 27.84 -14.03 -6.02
CA ALA A 513 27.64 -14.69 -4.73
C ALA A 513 26.69 -13.90 -3.84
N ASP A 514 26.90 -12.59 -3.67
CA ASP A 514 26.02 -11.74 -2.86
C ASP A 514 24.59 -11.69 -3.42
N PHE A 515 24.44 -11.70 -4.74
CA PHE A 515 23.13 -11.79 -5.38
C PHE A 515 22.40 -13.10 -5.06
N VAL A 516 23.08 -14.25 -5.19
CA VAL A 516 22.50 -15.56 -4.85
C VAL A 516 22.20 -15.66 -3.36
N LYS A 517 23.10 -15.18 -2.50
CA LYS A 517 22.89 -15.10 -1.04
C LYS A 517 21.65 -14.29 -0.69
N SER A 518 21.52 -13.09 -1.26
CA SER A 518 20.36 -12.23 -1.01
C SER A 518 19.07 -12.87 -1.51
N LEU A 519 19.09 -13.57 -2.65
CA LEU A 519 17.93 -14.28 -3.15
C LEU A 519 17.56 -15.44 -2.23
N ALA A 520 18.50 -16.33 -1.91
CA ALA A 520 18.31 -17.48 -1.03
C ALA A 520 17.77 -17.07 0.35
N ALA A 521 18.33 -16.00 0.92
CA ALA A 521 17.89 -15.45 2.20
C ALA A 521 16.44 -14.97 2.19
N ALA A 522 15.90 -14.51 1.04
CA ALA A 522 14.50 -14.11 0.93
C ALA A 522 13.55 -15.30 1.13
N GLY A 523 14.01 -16.52 0.86
CA GLY A 523 13.28 -17.75 1.15
C GLY A 523 13.72 -18.46 2.43
N GLY A 524 14.53 -17.84 3.29
CA GLY A 524 15.05 -18.48 4.50
C GLY A 524 16.04 -19.63 4.24
N ILE A 525 16.69 -19.63 3.07
CA ILE A 525 17.70 -20.63 2.69
C ILE A 525 19.08 -20.12 3.07
N GLU A 526 19.82 -20.90 3.86
CA GLU A 526 21.20 -20.60 4.22
C GLU A 526 22.16 -20.91 3.07
N THR A 527 23.29 -20.20 3.04
CA THR A 527 24.31 -20.40 2.00
C THR A 527 25.67 -20.62 2.65
N ILE A 528 26.37 -21.64 2.17
CA ILE A 528 27.77 -21.90 2.53
C ILE A 528 28.60 -21.63 1.28
N GLY A 529 29.66 -20.84 1.38
CA GLY A 529 30.50 -20.51 0.22
C GLY A 529 31.92 -21.01 0.39
N SER A 530 32.51 -21.48 -0.71
CA SER A 530 33.96 -21.77 -0.79
C SER A 530 34.80 -20.50 -0.68
N LYS A 531 36.09 -20.64 -0.33
CA LYS A 531 37.00 -19.50 -0.13
C LYS A 531 37.47 -18.81 -1.43
N GLY A 532 37.03 -19.30 -2.60
CA GLY A 532 37.49 -18.84 -3.91
C GLY A 532 38.43 -19.86 -4.56
N CYS A 533 37.86 -20.81 -5.29
CA CYS A 533 38.55 -21.92 -5.93
C CYS A 533 39.37 -21.43 -7.14
N GLN A 534 40.69 -21.56 -7.08
CA GLN A 534 41.60 -21.28 -8.19
C GLN A 534 41.69 -22.47 -9.16
N THR A 535 41.48 -23.69 -8.67
CA THR A 535 41.55 -24.92 -9.46
C THR A 535 40.28 -25.75 -9.36
N VAL A 536 40.14 -26.75 -10.24
CA VAL A 536 39.02 -27.69 -10.25
C VAL A 536 39.03 -28.55 -8.97
N GLU A 537 40.20 -28.97 -8.53
CA GLU A 537 40.39 -29.81 -7.34
C GLU A 537 39.89 -29.09 -6.08
N GLU A 538 40.19 -27.81 -5.92
CA GLU A 538 39.70 -27.02 -4.78
C GLU A 538 38.17 -26.91 -4.75
N ALA A 539 37.52 -26.89 -5.91
CA ALA A 539 36.05 -26.88 -6.00
C ALA A 539 35.45 -28.25 -5.69
N VAL A 540 36.07 -29.33 -6.17
CA VAL A 540 35.69 -30.72 -5.87
C VAL A 540 35.86 -31.01 -4.37
N ASP A 541 36.97 -30.62 -3.76
CA ASP A 541 37.24 -30.78 -2.33
C ASP A 541 36.19 -30.06 -1.47
N TYR A 542 35.79 -28.85 -1.88
CA TYR A 542 34.73 -28.11 -1.22
C TYR A 542 33.37 -28.83 -1.29
N VAL A 543 32.99 -29.36 -2.46
CA VAL A 543 31.76 -30.15 -2.62
C VAL A 543 31.82 -31.43 -1.79
N ALA A 544 32.97 -32.12 -1.79
CA ALA A 544 33.19 -33.34 -1.01
C ALA A 544 33.10 -33.11 0.50
N ALA A 545 33.57 -31.95 0.98
CA ALA A 545 33.55 -31.57 2.38
C ALA A 545 32.16 -31.16 2.87
N THR A 546 31.38 -30.47 2.03
CA THR A 546 30.05 -29.93 2.43
C THR A 546 28.90 -30.88 2.14
N ARG A 547 28.99 -31.70 1.08
CA ARG A 547 27.99 -32.72 0.70
C ARG A 547 26.55 -32.19 0.62
N LEU A 548 26.39 -30.94 0.23
CA LEU A 548 25.08 -30.33 0.02
C LEU A 548 24.44 -30.89 -1.26
N PRO A 549 23.11 -30.98 -1.33
CA PRO A 549 22.42 -31.49 -2.52
C PRO A 549 22.37 -30.48 -3.66
N ILE A 550 22.59 -29.18 -3.39
CA ILE A 550 22.47 -28.10 -4.36
C ILE A 550 23.67 -27.15 -4.23
N TYR A 551 24.24 -26.77 -5.38
CA TYR A 551 25.27 -25.74 -5.48
C TYR A 551 24.94 -24.70 -6.54
N CYS A 552 25.45 -23.48 -6.36
CA CYS A 552 25.43 -22.43 -7.37
C CYS A 552 26.85 -21.93 -7.65
N VAL A 553 27.25 -21.94 -8.93
CA VAL A 553 28.56 -21.44 -9.38
C VAL A 553 28.52 -19.93 -9.51
N CYS A 554 29.50 -19.25 -8.91
CA CYS A 554 29.60 -17.80 -8.87
C CYS A 554 30.99 -17.37 -9.36
N GLY A 555 31.05 -16.62 -10.46
CA GLY A 555 32.28 -16.06 -11.02
C GLY A 555 32.02 -14.78 -11.82
N SER A 556 33.09 -14.25 -12.43
CA SER A 556 32.99 -13.20 -13.44
C SER A 556 32.67 -13.80 -14.82
N ASP A 557 32.29 -12.94 -15.77
CA ASP A 557 31.90 -13.40 -17.12
C ASP A 557 33.03 -14.21 -17.81
N GLY A 558 34.30 -13.85 -17.61
CA GLY A 558 35.45 -14.63 -18.12
C GLY A 558 35.66 -15.97 -17.42
N ASP A 559 35.28 -16.10 -16.15
CA ASP A 559 35.43 -17.34 -15.39
C ASP A 559 34.47 -18.43 -15.88
N TYR A 560 33.32 -18.03 -16.43
CA TYR A 560 32.33 -18.95 -16.99
C TYR A 560 32.78 -19.60 -18.29
N SER A 561 33.63 -18.93 -19.07
CA SER A 561 34.20 -19.50 -20.31
C SER A 561 35.41 -20.40 -20.02
N GLU A 562 36.21 -20.06 -19.01
CA GLU A 562 37.49 -20.72 -18.74
C GLU A 562 37.37 -21.89 -17.75
N LEU A 563 36.85 -21.63 -16.55
CA LEU A 563 36.98 -22.54 -15.41
C LEU A 563 35.66 -23.24 -15.07
N ALA A 564 34.52 -22.58 -15.25
CA ALA A 564 33.23 -23.15 -14.87
C ALA A 564 32.91 -24.49 -15.59
N PRO A 565 33.03 -24.63 -16.93
CA PRO A 565 32.57 -25.84 -17.62
C PRO A 565 33.38 -27.07 -17.24
N ILE A 566 34.70 -26.91 -17.10
CA ILE A 566 35.60 -27.99 -16.67
C ILE A 566 35.36 -28.36 -15.20
N THR A 567 35.11 -27.38 -14.33
CA THR A 567 34.82 -27.60 -12.91
C THR A 567 33.50 -28.35 -12.72
N ILE A 568 32.45 -27.92 -13.41
CA ILE A 568 31.11 -28.51 -13.33
C ILE A 568 31.13 -29.96 -13.82
N LYS A 569 31.80 -30.25 -14.96
CA LYS A 569 31.93 -31.61 -15.50
C LYS A 569 32.61 -32.56 -14.51
N GLU A 570 33.70 -32.13 -13.90
CA GLU A 570 34.43 -32.99 -12.94
C GLU A 570 33.62 -33.20 -11.65
N ILE A 571 32.96 -32.17 -11.15
CA ILE A 571 32.05 -32.29 -10.00
C ILE A 571 30.91 -33.27 -10.31
N LYS A 572 30.24 -33.14 -11.46
CA LYS A 572 29.14 -34.04 -11.86
C LYS A 572 29.57 -35.48 -12.10
N LYS A 573 30.82 -35.68 -12.54
CA LYS A 573 31.40 -37.02 -12.69
C LYS A 573 31.59 -37.70 -11.33
N GLN A 574 31.98 -36.96 -10.31
CA GLN A 574 32.21 -37.50 -8.96
C GLN A 574 30.94 -37.54 -8.09
N PHE A 575 30.02 -36.60 -8.31
CA PHE A 575 28.78 -36.41 -7.55
C PHE A 575 27.59 -36.23 -8.50
N PRO A 576 27.14 -37.29 -9.20
CA PRO A 576 26.12 -37.19 -10.24
C PRO A 576 24.76 -36.68 -9.73
N GLU A 577 24.45 -36.93 -8.46
CA GLU A 577 23.17 -36.60 -7.80
C GLU A 577 22.99 -35.12 -7.44
N ILE A 578 24.07 -34.33 -7.35
CA ILE A 578 23.96 -32.93 -6.90
C ILE A 578 23.34 -32.06 -8.00
N THR A 579 22.50 -31.10 -7.64
CA THR A 579 21.99 -30.11 -8.59
C THR A 579 22.92 -28.90 -8.63
N ILE A 580 23.28 -28.42 -9.82
CA ILE A 580 24.15 -27.25 -9.99
C ILE A 580 23.43 -26.15 -10.76
N TYR A 581 23.40 -24.93 -10.21
CA TYR A 581 22.94 -23.72 -10.89
C TYR A 581 24.13 -22.83 -11.26
N SER A 582 23.95 -21.92 -12.22
CA SER A 582 24.94 -20.90 -12.56
C SER A 582 24.42 -19.49 -12.27
N ALA A 583 25.23 -18.63 -11.65
CA ALA A 583 24.81 -17.29 -11.27
C ALA A 583 25.12 -16.25 -12.38
N GLY A 584 24.10 -15.53 -12.83
CA GLY A 584 24.21 -14.53 -13.88
C GLY A 584 23.68 -15.00 -15.23
N LYS A 585 23.24 -14.03 -16.03
CA LYS A 585 22.79 -14.29 -17.40
C LYS A 585 24.01 -14.41 -18.29
N GLN A 586 24.09 -15.45 -19.11
CA GLN A 586 25.19 -15.66 -20.03
C GLN A 586 24.75 -15.42 -21.48
N GLU A 587 25.71 -15.45 -22.39
CA GLU A 587 25.41 -15.55 -23.81
C GLU A 587 24.93 -16.97 -24.15
N GLU A 588 24.08 -17.10 -25.17
CA GLU A 588 23.35 -18.33 -25.49
C GLU A 588 24.27 -19.54 -25.69
N GLU A 589 25.39 -19.37 -26.40
CA GLU A 589 26.39 -20.43 -26.62
C GLU A 589 27.02 -20.93 -25.30
N LEU A 590 27.23 -20.02 -24.35
CA LEU A 590 27.79 -20.34 -23.05
C LEU A 590 26.75 -21.00 -22.13
N GLU A 591 25.48 -20.61 -22.22
CA GLU A 591 24.39 -21.30 -21.51
C GLU A 591 24.27 -22.75 -21.97
N ILE A 592 24.38 -23.02 -23.29
CA ILE A 592 24.41 -24.38 -23.85
C ILE A 592 25.60 -25.15 -23.28
N THR A 593 26.81 -24.58 -23.37
CA THR A 593 28.05 -25.22 -22.90
C THR A 593 27.99 -25.58 -21.41
N LEU A 594 27.44 -24.69 -20.58
CA LEU A 594 27.27 -24.91 -19.15
C LEU A 594 26.19 -25.95 -18.85
N SER A 595 25.10 -25.97 -19.62
CA SER A 595 24.04 -26.96 -19.48
C SER A 595 24.54 -28.37 -19.83
N GLU A 596 25.30 -28.51 -20.93
CA GLU A 596 25.98 -29.76 -21.30
C GLU A 596 27.03 -30.20 -20.27
N ALA A 597 27.65 -29.24 -19.56
CA ALA A 597 28.55 -29.53 -18.46
C ALA A 597 27.81 -30.08 -17.21
N GLY A 598 26.51 -29.80 -17.08
CA GLY A 598 25.65 -30.29 -16.00
C GLY A 598 24.99 -29.20 -15.15
N VAL A 599 24.95 -27.95 -15.61
CA VAL A 599 24.10 -26.90 -15.03
C VAL A 599 22.64 -27.20 -15.33
N GLN A 600 21.80 -27.11 -14.29
CA GLN A 600 20.36 -27.31 -14.37
C GLN A 600 19.64 -26.05 -14.87
N ASP A 601 19.97 -24.89 -14.31
CA ASP A 601 19.36 -23.60 -14.66
C ASP A 601 20.24 -22.41 -14.18
N PHE A 602 19.83 -21.19 -14.54
CA PHE A 602 20.57 -19.95 -14.34
C PHE A 602 19.83 -18.99 -13.39
N ILE A 603 20.55 -18.51 -12.37
CA ILE A 603 20.01 -17.57 -11.37
C ILE A 603 20.56 -16.17 -11.66
N HIS A 604 19.72 -15.27 -12.16
CA HIS A 604 20.11 -13.92 -12.57
C HIS A 604 19.03 -12.88 -12.29
N VAL A 605 19.31 -11.61 -12.63
CA VAL A 605 18.46 -10.44 -12.31
C VAL A 605 17.05 -10.49 -12.92
N LYS A 606 16.77 -11.40 -13.85
CA LYS A 606 15.43 -11.60 -14.43
C LYS A 606 14.80 -12.94 -14.04
N THR A 607 15.43 -13.70 -13.16
CA THR A 607 14.85 -14.93 -12.61
C THR A 607 13.64 -14.57 -11.74
N ASN A 608 12.55 -15.32 -11.91
CA ASN A 608 11.42 -15.26 -11.00
C ASN A 608 11.85 -15.80 -9.64
N ALA A 609 12.03 -14.91 -8.67
CA ALA A 609 12.53 -15.22 -7.34
C ALA A 609 11.62 -16.19 -6.57
N ILE A 610 10.30 -16.08 -6.74
CA ILE A 610 9.34 -16.96 -6.06
C ILE A 610 9.45 -18.38 -6.60
N ALA A 611 9.46 -18.53 -7.93
CA ALA A 611 9.56 -19.84 -8.58
C ALA A 611 10.86 -20.55 -8.21
N ILE A 612 12.00 -19.87 -8.30
CA ILE A 612 13.30 -20.48 -7.98
C ILE A 612 13.42 -20.83 -6.50
N LEU A 613 12.89 -20.01 -5.59
CA LEU A 613 12.92 -20.33 -4.16
C LEU A 613 12.07 -21.55 -3.83
N LEU A 614 10.88 -21.67 -4.41
CA LEU A 614 10.03 -22.85 -4.25
C LEU A 614 10.71 -24.11 -4.80
N GLU A 615 11.34 -24.01 -5.97
CA GLU A 615 12.10 -25.12 -6.56
C GLU A 615 13.26 -25.56 -5.66
N LEU A 616 14.05 -24.60 -5.15
CA LEU A 616 15.16 -24.89 -4.23
C LEU A 616 14.66 -25.58 -2.96
N LEU A 617 13.58 -25.08 -2.34
CA LEU A 617 12.98 -25.68 -1.15
C LEU A 617 12.48 -27.10 -1.40
N GLN A 618 11.77 -27.32 -2.51
CA GLN A 618 11.28 -28.65 -2.89
C GLN A 618 12.45 -29.64 -3.05
N LYS A 619 13.53 -29.25 -3.73
CA LYS A 619 14.74 -30.08 -3.90
C LYS A 619 15.48 -30.32 -2.58
N LEU A 620 15.35 -29.43 -1.60
CA LEU A 620 15.88 -29.60 -0.24
C LEU A 620 14.95 -30.43 0.68
N GLY A 621 13.81 -30.90 0.16
CA GLY A 621 12.85 -31.69 0.93
C GLY A 621 11.97 -30.86 1.88
N VAL A 622 11.85 -29.56 1.64
CA VAL A 622 10.95 -28.64 2.35
C VAL A 622 9.63 -28.55 1.56
N ASN A 623 8.57 -29.19 2.07
CA ASN A 623 7.24 -29.20 1.44
C ASN A 623 6.36 -28.05 1.96
#